data_AF-A0A3S1JZS2-F1
#
_entry.id   AF-A0A3S1JZS2-F1
#
_cell.length_a   1.000
_cell.length_b   1.000
_cell.length_c   1.000
_cell.angle_alpha   90.00
_cell.angle_beta   90.00
_cell.angle_gamma   90.00
#
_symmetry.space_group_name_H-M   'P 1'
#
loop_
_entity.id
_entity.type
_entity.pdbx_description
1 polymer ?
#
loop_
_entity_poly.entity_id
_entity_poly.type
_entity_poly.pdbx_seq_one_letter_code
_entity_poly.pdbx_strand_id
1 'polypeptide(L)'
;MIITGIGAFVALTMPWLVIIGSFLIIPGIILASMPTAFMYGVAFALFRLLLGAFLSGVSLNVMSGAATLALFWTIPQPGLTWARGMLASLKEPDIQASAPIALKGDILLARPFEGRCDALCAALLKTPGVTSVRVQTPRGHSNTYRIVPDSTPGKRSTVIGHGLLEEWRYDATDPLAPQRALEAEWNLMMSEGKALLQSDDALEPDFTIAIEDGPAVPDAKPRWGRVDWSLEPSAPHRKALTITDAGEQVLLRQSILSIIAPAAPMLIGTSGGIETFRFGWARRRLGDGRMYAEVPVNRLLLDHTSVSRGVDMEAAKTRTREELARALDDSRKPVSDPAFALANQWMDSFRANDQPLGESDRRLLVRILEDPRVRSSDGLWAIIKQVDGDSAGLR
;
A
#
# COMPACT_ATOMS: atom_id res chain seq x y z
N MET A 1 -42.34 -17.88 12.68
CA MET A 1 -42.82 -16.54 12.29
C MET A 1 -42.80 -15.56 13.45
N ILE A 2 -43.47 -15.82 14.58
CA ILE A 2 -43.45 -14.90 15.74
C ILE A 2 -42.04 -14.77 16.34
N ILE A 3 -41.35 -15.89 16.63
CA ILE A 3 -39.99 -15.89 17.20
C ILE A 3 -39.00 -15.21 16.24
N THR A 4 -39.04 -15.55 14.95
CA THR A 4 -38.18 -14.95 13.93
C THR A 4 -38.48 -13.47 13.68
N GLY A 5 -39.74 -13.05 13.81
CA GLY A 5 -40.16 -11.66 13.68
C GLY A 5 -39.72 -10.80 14.87
N ILE A 6 -39.87 -11.30 16.10
CA ILE A 6 -39.38 -10.62 17.31
C ILE A 6 -37.85 -10.51 17.26
N GLY A 7 -37.15 -11.59 16.92
CA GLY A 7 -35.69 -11.54 16.81
C GLY A 7 -35.19 -10.65 15.66
N ALA A 8 -35.90 -10.59 14.53
CA ALA A 8 -35.59 -9.64 13.45
C ALA A 8 -35.77 -8.18 13.90
N PHE A 9 -36.86 -7.89 14.63
CA PHE A 9 -37.10 -6.56 15.19
C PHE A 9 -35.99 -6.14 16.17
N VAL A 10 -35.59 -7.04 17.07
CA VAL A 10 -34.48 -6.79 18.00
C VAL A 10 -33.16 -6.57 17.26
N ALA A 11 -32.84 -7.42 16.27
CA ALA A 11 -31.59 -7.30 15.50
C ALA A 11 -31.49 -5.97 14.72
N LEU A 12 -32.61 -5.49 14.15
CA LEU A 12 -32.64 -4.25 13.37
C LEU A 12 -32.68 -2.99 14.24
N THR A 13 -33.37 -3.02 15.39
CA THR A 13 -33.51 -1.86 16.28
C THR A 13 -32.37 -1.72 17.29
N MET A 14 -31.73 -2.83 17.67
CA MET A 14 -30.65 -2.90 18.64
C MET A 14 -29.45 -3.68 18.07
N PRO A 15 -28.76 -3.15 17.05
CA PRO A 15 -27.67 -3.85 16.37
C PRO A 15 -26.49 -4.20 17.29
N TRP A 16 -26.29 -3.43 18.38
CA TRP A 16 -25.26 -3.71 19.40
C TRP A 16 -25.44 -5.06 20.10
N LEU A 17 -26.68 -5.57 20.23
CA LEU A 17 -26.93 -6.90 20.79
C LEU A 17 -26.42 -8.02 19.87
N VAL A 18 -26.43 -7.79 18.55
CA VAL A 18 -25.84 -8.72 17.60
C VAL A 18 -24.32 -8.73 17.75
N ILE A 19 -23.71 -7.56 17.94
CA ILE A 19 -22.26 -7.43 18.21
C ILE A 19 -21.89 -8.19 19.50
N ILE A 20 -22.61 -7.96 20.61
CA ILE A 20 -22.36 -8.68 21.87
C ILE A 20 -22.57 -10.18 21.70
N GLY A 21 -23.64 -10.59 21.02
CA GLY A 21 -23.90 -11.99 20.71
C GLY A 21 -22.83 -12.63 19.83
N SER A 22 -22.15 -11.85 18.99
CA SER A 22 -21.08 -12.33 18.12
C SER A 22 -19.86 -12.80 18.92
N PHE A 23 -19.59 -12.22 20.09
CA PHE A 23 -18.55 -12.69 21.00
C PHE A 23 -18.86 -14.08 21.59
N LEU A 24 -20.14 -14.48 21.63
CA LEU A 24 -20.60 -15.81 22.01
C LEU A 24 -20.74 -16.76 20.81
N ILE A 25 -20.38 -16.30 19.59
CA ILE A 25 -20.44 -16.96 18.29
C ILE A 25 -21.87 -17.41 17.89
N ILE A 26 -22.44 -18.41 18.58
CA ILE A 26 -23.72 -19.03 18.23
C ILE A 26 -24.90 -18.05 18.38
N PRO A 27 -25.07 -17.32 19.51
CA PRO A 27 -26.17 -16.37 19.66
C PRO A 27 -26.10 -15.23 18.65
N GLY A 28 -24.90 -14.74 18.34
CA GLY A 28 -24.67 -13.70 17.34
C GLY A 28 -25.09 -14.11 15.93
N ILE A 29 -24.72 -15.33 15.50
CA ILE A 29 -25.12 -15.86 14.18
C ILE A 29 -26.64 -16.04 14.09
N ILE A 30 -27.28 -16.54 15.15
CA ILE A 30 -28.75 -16.69 15.19
C ILE A 30 -29.43 -15.32 15.07
N LEU A 31 -29.00 -14.33 15.87
CA LEU A 31 -29.56 -12.98 15.83
C LEU A 31 -29.33 -12.28 14.49
N ALA A 32 -28.14 -12.41 13.91
CA ALA A 32 -27.80 -11.81 12.61
C ALA A 32 -28.61 -12.41 11.44
N SER A 33 -28.95 -13.70 11.52
CA SER A 33 -29.71 -14.40 10.48
C SER A 33 -31.23 -14.25 10.59
N MET A 34 -31.76 -13.84 11.76
CA MET A 34 -33.20 -13.70 11.99
C MET A 34 -33.93 -12.76 11.02
N PRO A 35 -33.41 -11.57 10.67
CA PRO A 35 -34.03 -10.71 9.64
C PRO A 35 -34.17 -11.41 8.29
N THR A 36 -33.12 -12.11 7.85
CA THR A 36 -33.13 -12.87 6.60
C THR A 36 -34.14 -14.02 6.67
N ALA A 37 -34.11 -14.82 7.74
CA ALA A 37 -35.03 -15.94 7.93
C ALA A 37 -36.50 -15.50 7.98
N PHE A 38 -36.78 -14.35 8.62
CA PHE A 38 -38.11 -13.76 8.64
C PHE A 38 -38.59 -13.36 7.24
N MET A 39 -37.77 -12.63 6.48
CA MET A 39 -38.10 -12.22 5.10
C MET A 39 -38.39 -13.42 4.18
N TYR A 40 -37.57 -14.46 4.25
CA TYR A 40 -37.78 -15.69 3.49
C TYR A 40 -39.05 -16.44 3.94
N GLY A 41 -39.33 -16.48 5.25
CA GLY A 41 -40.54 -17.08 5.80
C GLY A 41 -41.82 -16.37 5.36
N VAL A 42 -41.80 -15.04 5.30
CA VAL A 42 -42.92 -14.22 4.80
C VAL A 42 -43.19 -14.51 3.33
N ALA A 43 -42.16 -14.49 2.49
CA ALA A 43 -42.30 -14.81 1.08
C ALA A 43 -42.82 -16.24 0.85
N PHE A 44 -42.29 -17.22 1.59
CA PHE A 44 -42.76 -18.61 1.53
C PHE A 44 -44.24 -18.73 1.90
N ALA A 45 -44.67 -18.09 2.99
CA ALA A 45 -46.07 -18.10 3.42
C ALA A 45 -46.99 -17.45 2.36
N LEU A 46 -46.56 -16.34 1.77
CA LEU A 46 -47.29 -15.67 0.68
C LEU A 46 -47.43 -16.58 -0.55
N PHE A 47 -46.34 -17.18 -1.03
CA PHE A 47 -46.40 -18.10 -2.18
C PHE A 47 -47.21 -19.34 -1.88
N ARG A 48 -47.18 -19.86 -0.64
CA ARG A 48 -48.02 -20.98 -0.22
C ARG A 48 -49.51 -20.61 -0.26
N LEU A 49 -49.86 -19.41 0.17
CA LEU A 49 -51.24 -18.92 0.12
C LEU A 49 -51.72 -18.75 -1.34
N LEU A 50 -50.88 -18.18 -2.20
CA LEU A 50 -51.21 -17.96 -3.62
C LEU A 50 -51.30 -19.27 -4.41
N LEU A 51 -50.36 -20.19 -4.20
CA LEU A 51 -50.31 -21.47 -4.91
C LEU A 51 -51.25 -22.53 -4.32
N GLY A 52 -51.69 -22.35 -3.06
CA GLY A 52 -52.57 -23.29 -2.36
C GLY A 52 -53.95 -23.44 -2.98
N ALA A 53 -54.35 -22.50 -3.85
CA ALA A 53 -55.55 -22.62 -4.67
C ALA A 53 -55.42 -23.67 -5.80
N PHE A 54 -54.18 -24.00 -6.20
CA PHE A 54 -53.90 -24.87 -7.37
C PHE A 54 -53.13 -26.13 -7.01
N LEU A 55 -52.34 -26.10 -5.94
CA LEU A 55 -51.45 -27.18 -5.51
C LEU A 55 -51.75 -27.57 -4.06
N SER A 56 -51.52 -28.84 -3.73
CA SER A 56 -51.66 -29.34 -2.36
C SER A 56 -50.51 -30.28 -1.99
N GLY A 57 -50.44 -30.65 -0.70
CA GLY A 57 -49.47 -31.60 -0.19
C GLY A 57 -48.01 -31.17 -0.39
N VAL A 58 -47.17 -32.12 -0.81
CA VAL A 58 -45.72 -31.92 -0.97
C VAL A 58 -45.41 -30.92 -2.10
N SER A 59 -46.13 -30.99 -3.22
CA SER A 59 -45.92 -30.13 -4.38
C SER A 59 -46.11 -28.66 -4.05
N LEU A 60 -47.07 -28.33 -3.18
CA LEU A 60 -47.26 -26.97 -2.68
C LEU A 60 -46.01 -26.45 -1.95
N ASN A 61 -45.45 -27.24 -1.02
CA ASN A 61 -44.25 -26.85 -0.27
C ASN A 61 -43.04 -26.63 -1.19
N VAL A 62 -42.82 -27.56 -2.12
CA VAL A 62 -41.68 -27.50 -3.05
C VAL A 62 -41.79 -26.28 -3.95
N MET A 63 -42.97 -26.03 -4.54
CA MET A 63 -43.18 -24.91 -5.45
C MET A 63 -43.11 -23.56 -4.73
N SER A 64 -43.66 -23.44 -3.50
CA SER A 64 -43.52 -22.23 -2.68
C SER A 64 -42.06 -21.97 -2.28
N GLY A 65 -41.30 -23.02 -1.96
CA GLY A 65 -39.87 -22.91 -1.67
C GLY A 65 -39.07 -22.44 -2.89
N ALA A 66 -39.30 -23.06 -4.05
CA ALA A 66 -38.68 -22.67 -5.31
C ALA A 66 -39.02 -21.23 -5.71
N ALA A 67 -40.28 -20.81 -5.59
CA ALA A 67 -40.72 -19.44 -5.86
C ALA A 67 -40.05 -18.43 -4.92
N THR A 68 -39.90 -18.78 -3.64
CA THR A 68 -39.18 -17.94 -2.67
C THR A 68 -37.71 -17.77 -3.06
N LEU A 69 -37.01 -18.87 -3.37
CA LEU A 69 -35.62 -18.80 -3.82
C LEU A 69 -35.47 -18.01 -5.11
N ALA A 70 -36.38 -18.20 -6.07
CA ALA A 70 -36.38 -17.45 -7.33
C ALA A 70 -36.58 -15.94 -7.10
N LEU A 71 -37.47 -15.54 -6.18
CA LEU A 71 -37.65 -14.13 -5.83
C LEU A 71 -36.36 -13.52 -5.28
N PHE A 72 -35.77 -14.11 -4.24
CA PHE A 72 -34.55 -13.57 -3.61
C PHE A 72 -33.30 -13.71 -4.51
N TRP A 73 -33.33 -14.59 -5.50
CA TRP A 73 -32.31 -14.66 -6.53
C TRP A 73 -32.45 -13.58 -7.60
N THR A 74 -33.68 -13.22 -7.98
CA THR A 74 -33.97 -12.28 -9.08
C THR A 74 -33.84 -10.81 -8.67
N ILE A 75 -34.23 -10.44 -7.44
CA ILE A 75 -34.14 -9.06 -6.93
C ILE A 75 -32.75 -8.40 -7.12
N PRO A 76 -31.61 -9.05 -6.78
CA PRO A 76 -30.29 -8.44 -6.95
C PRO A 76 -29.77 -8.44 -8.39
N GLN A 77 -30.42 -9.13 -9.34
CA GLN A 77 -29.89 -9.30 -10.71
C GLN A 77 -29.71 -7.99 -11.47
N PRO A 78 -30.66 -7.01 -11.46
CA PRO A 78 -30.48 -5.74 -12.16
C PRO A 78 -29.25 -4.95 -11.66
N GLY A 79 -29.00 -4.96 -10.34
CA GLY A 79 -27.81 -4.33 -9.77
C GLY A 79 -26.52 -5.05 -10.17
N LEU A 80 -26.55 -6.38 -10.23
CA LEU A 80 -25.41 -7.19 -10.67
C LEU A 80 -25.10 -7.04 -12.16
N THR A 81 -26.12 -7.00 -13.03
CA THR A 81 -25.93 -6.79 -14.46
C THR A 81 -25.42 -5.39 -14.74
N TRP A 82 -25.96 -4.37 -14.07
CA TRP A 82 -25.46 -3.00 -14.17
C TRP A 82 -23.99 -2.91 -13.72
N ALA A 83 -23.64 -3.50 -12.57
CA ALA A 83 -22.27 -3.49 -12.08
C ALA A 83 -21.27 -4.14 -13.05
N ARG A 84 -21.64 -5.29 -13.66
CA ARG A 84 -20.82 -5.95 -14.69
C ARG A 84 -20.68 -5.08 -15.93
N GLY A 85 -21.75 -4.43 -16.37
CA GLY A 85 -21.72 -3.50 -17.50
C GLY A 85 -20.78 -2.32 -17.25
N MET A 86 -20.83 -1.72 -16.06
CA MET A 86 -19.93 -0.63 -15.68
C MET A 86 -18.46 -1.06 -15.67
N LEU A 87 -18.15 -2.22 -15.08
CA LEU A 87 -16.79 -2.76 -15.11
C LEU A 87 -16.31 -2.99 -16.54
N ALA A 88 -17.15 -3.60 -17.38
CA ALA A 88 -16.82 -3.85 -18.78
C ALA A 88 -16.58 -2.56 -19.57
N SER A 89 -17.36 -1.49 -19.32
CA SER A 89 -17.19 -0.21 -19.99
C SER A 89 -15.93 0.56 -19.58
N LEU A 90 -15.37 0.27 -18.41
CA LEU A 90 -14.18 0.95 -17.87
C LEU A 90 -12.89 0.16 -18.07
N LYS A 91 -13.00 -1.08 -18.56
CA LYS A 91 -11.88 -1.99 -18.74
C LYS A 91 -11.07 -1.57 -19.96
N GLU A 92 -9.87 -1.11 -19.69
CA GLU A 92 -8.84 -0.90 -20.70
C GLU A 92 -7.94 -2.14 -20.75
N PRO A 93 -7.41 -2.50 -21.93
CA PRO A 93 -6.46 -3.61 -22.02
C PRO A 93 -5.16 -3.23 -21.30
N ASP A 94 -4.63 -4.18 -20.53
CA ASP A 94 -3.30 -4.08 -19.96
C ASP A 94 -2.25 -4.11 -21.09
N ILE A 95 -1.21 -3.30 -20.94
CA ILE A 95 -0.11 -3.19 -21.89
C ILE A 95 1.16 -3.59 -21.15
N GLN A 96 1.81 -4.65 -21.63
CA GLN A 96 3.11 -5.06 -21.12
C GLN A 96 4.22 -4.46 -21.99
N ALA A 97 5.26 -3.96 -21.34
CA ALA A 97 6.45 -3.52 -22.04
C ALA A 97 7.19 -4.74 -22.60
N SER A 98 7.51 -4.72 -23.90
CA SER A 98 8.25 -5.80 -24.58
C SER A 98 9.74 -5.83 -24.21
N ALA A 99 10.26 -4.73 -23.68
CA ALA A 99 11.61 -4.58 -23.16
C ALA A 99 11.58 -3.62 -21.95
N PRO A 100 12.60 -3.65 -21.07
CA PRO A 100 12.71 -2.69 -19.97
C PRO A 100 12.71 -1.24 -20.48
N ILE A 101 11.83 -0.41 -19.91
CA ILE A 101 11.70 1.01 -20.22
C ILE A 101 12.88 1.76 -19.60
N ALA A 102 13.73 2.34 -20.44
CA ALA A 102 14.85 3.16 -20.02
C ALA A 102 14.37 4.56 -19.59
N LEU A 103 14.04 4.70 -18.30
CA LEU A 103 13.63 5.96 -17.69
C LEU A 103 14.81 6.93 -17.65
N LYS A 104 14.62 8.13 -18.21
CA LYS A 104 15.63 9.20 -18.29
C LYS A 104 14.94 10.56 -18.35
N GLY A 105 15.70 11.61 -18.09
CA GLY A 105 15.23 12.99 -18.16
C GLY A 105 14.33 13.36 -16.98
N ASP A 106 13.29 14.15 -17.24
CA ASP A 106 12.38 14.67 -16.22
C ASP A 106 11.15 13.77 -16.07
N ILE A 107 10.88 13.29 -14.85
CA ILE A 107 9.80 12.32 -14.60
C ILE A 107 8.69 12.96 -13.77
N LEU A 108 7.45 12.79 -14.20
CA LEU A 108 6.26 13.16 -13.43
C LEU A 108 5.71 11.93 -12.69
N LEU A 109 5.63 12.02 -11.36
CA LEU A 109 4.87 11.10 -10.50
C LEU A 109 3.46 11.65 -10.26
N ALA A 110 2.46 11.04 -10.87
CA ALA A 110 1.08 11.50 -10.86
C ALA A 110 0.18 10.63 -9.96
N ARG A 111 -0.25 11.21 -8.82
CA ARG A 111 -1.15 10.65 -7.78
C ARG A 111 -0.79 9.24 -7.23
N PRO A 112 -1.30 8.83 -6.05
CA PRO A 112 -1.68 9.65 -4.91
C PRO A 112 -0.44 9.89 -4.00
N PHE A 113 0.33 10.95 -4.25
CA PHE A 113 1.51 11.28 -3.45
C PHE A 113 1.27 12.51 -2.57
N GLU A 114 1.85 12.56 -1.38
CA GLU A 114 1.71 13.72 -0.48
C GLU A 114 2.51 14.96 -0.94
N GLY A 115 3.04 14.97 -2.16
CA GLY A 115 3.87 16.06 -2.70
C GLY A 115 5.27 16.13 -2.11
N ARG A 116 5.63 15.19 -1.23
CA ARG A 116 6.97 15.01 -0.65
C ARG A 116 7.72 13.96 -1.47
N CYS A 117 9.04 14.07 -1.55
CA CYS A 117 9.84 13.03 -2.19
C CYS A 117 9.80 11.79 -1.27
N ASP A 118 9.18 10.73 -1.75
CA ASP A 118 9.04 9.46 -1.06
C ASP A 118 10.09 8.44 -1.56
N ALA A 119 9.92 7.19 -1.16
CA ALA A 119 10.81 6.10 -1.52
C ALA A 119 10.90 5.87 -3.05
N LEU A 120 9.80 6.01 -3.79
CA LEU A 120 9.78 5.90 -5.25
C LEU A 120 10.49 7.10 -5.90
N CYS A 121 10.21 8.32 -5.44
CA CYS A 121 10.91 9.52 -5.88
C CYS A 121 12.44 9.39 -5.71
N ALA A 122 12.91 8.91 -4.54
CA ALA A 122 14.33 8.65 -4.32
C ALA A 122 14.90 7.57 -5.24
N ALA A 123 14.17 6.47 -5.49
CA ALA A 123 14.63 5.44 -6.42
C ALA A 123 14.82 5.99 -7.85
N LEU A 124 13.87 6.82 -8.30
CA LEU A 124 13.94 7.48 -9.61
C LEU A 124 15.10 8.47 -9.69
N LEU A 125 15.31 9.31 -8.68
CA LEU A 125 16.44 10.24 -8.65
C LEU A 125 17.82 9.56 -8.62
N LYS A 126 17.90 8.33 -8.10
CA LYS A 126 19.10 7.49 -8.15
C LYS A 126 19.29 6.79 -9.50
N THR A 127 18.28 6.78 -10.36
CA THR A 127 18.32 6.07 -11.63
C THR A 127 19.22 6.83 -12.62
N PRO A 128 20.23 6.18 -13.23
CA PRO A 128 21.11 6.84 -14.16
C PRO A 128 20.34 7.48 -15.33
N GLY A 129 20.63 8.75 -15.59
CA GLY A 129 20.00 9.51 -16.67
C GLY A 129 18.73 10.26 -16.28
N VAL A 130 18.19 10.07 -15.07
CA VAL A 130 17.09 10.89 -14.54
C VAL A 130 17.63 12.23 -14.03
N THR A 131 17.04 13.33 -14.48
CA THR A 131 17.46 14.69 -14.16
C THR A 131 16.65 15.28 -13.00
N SER A 132 15.34 15.07 -13.01
CA SER A 132 14.44 15.54 -11.96
C SER A 132 13.20 14.67 -11.83
N VAL A 133 12.58 14.73 -10.65
CA VAL A 133 11.31 14.05 -10.37
C VAL A 133 10.31 15.05 -9.83
N ARG A 134 9.22 15.25 -10.55
CA ARG A 134 8.11 16.10 -10.15
C ARG A 134 7.01 15.26 -9.51
N VAL A 135 6.68 15.55 -8.26
CA VAL A 135 5.68 14.81 -7.48
C VAL A 135 4.40 15.61 -7.40
N GLN A 136 3.32 15.09 -7.97
CA GLN A 136 2.02 15.74 -7.98
C GLN A 136 1.15 15.30 -6.79
N THR A 137 0.63 16.28 -6.06
CA THR A 137 -0.33 16.07 -4.97
C THR A 137 -1.74 15.79 -5.50
N PRO A 138 -2.63 15.17 -4.69
CA PRO A 138 -4.04 15.02 -5.02
C PRO A 138 -4.76 16.35 -5.33
N ARG A 139 -4.24 17.48 -4.83
CA ARG A 139 -4.80 18.82 -5.04
C ARG A 139 -4.25 19.52 -6.30
N GLY A 140 -3.39 18.85 -7.07
CA GLY A 140 -2.82 19.37 -8.30
C GLY A 140 -1.55 20.21 -8.13
N HIS A 141 -1.16 20.56 -6.91
CA HIS A 141 0.16 21.16 -6.65
C HIS A 141 1.27 20.13 -6.91
N SER A 142 2.41 20.57 -7.41
CA SER A 142 3.56 19.71 -7.66
C SER A 142 4.84 20.32 -7.12
N ASN A 143 5.72 19.47 -6.59
CA ASN A 143 7.08 19.84 -6.21
C ASN A 143 8.07 19.07 -7.08
N THR A 144 9.09 19.75 -7.58
CA THR A 144 10.15 19.14 -8.38
C THR A 144 11.39 18.94 -7.52
N TYR A 145 11.96 17.74 -7.58
CA TYR A 145 13.11 17.33 -6.81
C TYR A 145 14.29 17.03 -7.72
N ARG A 146 15.50 17.44 -7.30
CA ARG A 146 16.75 17.20 -8.01
C ARG A 146 17.87 16.86 -7.04
N ILE A 147 18.75 15.94 -7.43
CA ILE A 147 20.03 15.70 -6.75
C ILE A 147 21.07 16.58 -7.41
N VAL A 148 21.68 17.47 -6.63
CA VAL A 148 22.68 18.44 -7.10
C VAL A 148 23.88 18.48 -6.16
N PRO A 149 25.00 19.10 -6.54
CA PRO A 149 26.08 19.40 -5.60
C PRO A 149 25.57 20.23 -4.41
N ASP A 150 26.08 19.96 -3.21
CA ASP A 150 25.70 20.69 -1.99
C ASP A 150 26.12 22.17 -2.05
N SER A 151 27.06 22.56 -2.91
CA SER A 151 27.34 23.98 -3.14
C SER A 151 26.22 24.73 -3.87
N THR A 152 25.27 24.02 -4.49
CA THR A 152 24.20 24.63 -5.29
C THR A 152 23.16 25.31 -4.38
N PRO A 153 22.87 26.61 -4.58
CA PRO A 153 21.87 27.32 -3.79
C PRO A 153 20.44 26.83 -4.13
N GLY A 154 19.58 26.80 -3.12
CA GLY A 154 18.18 26.42 -3.29
C GLY A 154 17.53 25.94 -1.99
N LYS A 155 16.23 25.63 -2.06
CA LYS A 155 15.48 25.08 -0.93
C LYS A 155 15.85 23.62 -0.71
N ARG A 156 16.49 23.32 0.42
CA ARG A 156 16.82 21.95 0.84
C ARG A 156 15.57 21.19 1.23
N SER A 157 15.56 19.89 0.92
CA SER A 157 14.50 18.96 1.34
C SER A 157 15.10 17.66 1.84
N THR A 158 14.28 16.88 2.54
CA THR A 158 14.57 15.50 2.91
C THR A 158 13.65 14.55 2.14
N VAL A 159 13.98 13.26 2.13
CA VAL A 159 13.13 12.20 1.57
C VAL A 159 12.40 11.48 2.69
N ILE A 160 11.22 10.94 2.38
CA ILE A 160 10.43 10.04 3.21
C ILE A 160 10.59 8.62 2.65
N GLY A 161 11.56 7.87 3.15
CA GLY A 161 11.98 6.57 2.60
C GLY A 161 13.11 6.71 1.58
N HIS A 162 13.71 5.61 1.12
CA HIS A 162 15.01 5.69 0.42
C HIS A 162 15.13 4.82 -0.84
N GLY A 163 14.05 4.19 -1.30
CA GLY A 163 14.03 3.41 -2.54
C GLY A 163 12.90 2.39 -2.62
N LEU A 164 12.86 1.63 -3.71
CA LEU A 164 11.93 0.50 -3.86
C LEU A 164 12.56 -0.80 -3.34
N LEU A 165 11.73 -1.67 -2.77
CA LEU A 165 12.12 -2.99 -2.29
C LEU A 165 11.49 -4.11 -3.12
N GLU A 166 12.26 -5.16 -3.43
CA GLU A 166 11.72 -6.43 -3.92
C GLU A 166 11.09 -7.21 -2.75
N GLU A 167 9.77 -7.41 -2.81
CA GLU A 167 8.95 -8.03 -1.75
C GLU A 167 9.29 -9.52 -1.46
N TRP A 168 10.17 -10.15 -2.23
CA TRP A 168 10.45 -11.60 -2.14
C TRP A 168 11.84 -11.96 -1.60
N ARG A 169 12.64 -10.99 -1.17
CA ARG A 169 14.01 -11.23 -0.66
C ARG A 169 14.14 -10.95 0.84
N TYR A 170 13.13 -11.34 1.62
CA TYR A 170 13.17 -11.24 3.08
C TYR A 170 13.93 -12.44 3.66
N ASP A 171 15.13 -12.18 4.17
CA ASP A 171 15.70 -13.04 5.21
C ASP A 171 14.85 -12.85 6.47
N ALA A 172 14.21 -13.93 6.95
CA ALA A 172 13.32 -13.89 8.10
C ALA A 172 14.02 -13.44 9.40
N THR A 173 15.36 -13.45 9.41
CA THR A 173 16.17 -13.05 10.56
C THR A 173 16.28 -11.53 10.73
N ASP A 174 16.17 -10.75 9.65
CA ASP A 174 16.26 -9.27 9.71
C ASP A 174 15.39 -8.58 8.64
N PRO A 175 14.10 -8.34 8.91
CA PRO A 175 13.17 -7.74 7.95
C PRO A 175 13.49 -6.28 7.59
N LEU A 176 14.38 -5.61 8.34
CA LEU A 176 14.73 -4.20 8.15
C LEU A 176 16.05 -3.99 7.40
N ALA A 177 16.83 -5.05 7.15
CA ALA A 177 18.11 -4.93 6.47
C ALA A 177 18.03 -4.23 5.09
N PRO A 178 17.05 -4.53 4.21
CA PRO A 178 16.95 -3.87 2.92
C PRO A 178 16.62 -2.38 3.01
N GLN A 179 15.80 -1.98 4.00
CA GLN A 179 15.45 -0.57 4.20
C GLN A 179 16.66 0.22 4.71
N ARG A 180 17.46 -0.38 5.60
CA ARG A 180 18.72 0.21 6.07
C ARG A 180 19.76 0.31 4.95
N ALA A 181 19.82 -0.65 4.03
CA ALA A 181 20.60 -0.53 2.78
C ALA A 181 20.15 0.68 1.94
N LEU A 182 18.83 0.83 1.85
CA LEU A 182 18.08 1.99 1.34
C LEU A 182 18.67 3.32 1.79
N GLU A 183 18.52 3.51 3.09
CA GLU A 183 18.94 4.68 3.85
C GLU A 183 20.45 4.91 3.78
N ALA A 184 21.20 3.81 3.83
CA ALA A 184 22.64 3.81 3.80
C ALA A 184 23.24 4.44 2.55
N GLU A 185 22.74 4.02 1.39
CA GLU A 185 23.13 4.57 0.11
C GLU A 185 22.76 6.06 0.01
N TRP A 186 21.58 6.42 0.51
CA TRP A 186 21.12 7.80 0.47
C TRP A 186 22.00 8.71 1.33
N ASN A 187 22.32 8.31 2.56
CA ASN A 187 23.19 9.05 3.46
C ASN A 187 24.60 9.17 2.90
N LEU A 188 25.14 8.09 2.32
CA LEU A 188 26.44 8.09 1.67
C LEU A 188 26.48 9.10 0.52
N MET A 189 25.46 9.10 -0.34
CA MET A 189 25.36 10.05 -1.43
C MET A 189 25.35 11.50 -0.95
N MET A 190 24.63 11.80 0.14
CA MET A 190 24.62 13.14 0.74
C MET A 190 25.97 13.51 1.36
N SER A 191 26.67 12.55 1.97
CA SER A 191 28.02 12.74 2.54
C SER A 191 29.09 13.07 1.48
N GLU A 192 28.90 12.60 0.25
CA GLU A 192 29.76 12.88 -0.90
C GLU A 192 29.52 14.27 -1.51
N GLY A 193 28.88 15.18 -0.77
CA GLY A 193 28.66 16.56 -1.18
C GLY A 193 27.51 16.72 -2.17
N LYS A 194 26.50 15.86 -2.10
CA LYS A 194 25.23 16.05 -2.82
C LYS A 194 24.14 16.53 -1.86
N ALA A 195 23.13 17.18 -2.42
CA ALA A 195 21.96 17.63 -1.71
C ALA A 195 20.69 17.40 -2.54
N LEU A 196 19.57 17.18 -1.85
CA LEU A 196 18.25 17.18 -2.45
C LEU A 196 17.70 18.61 -2.44
N LEU A 197 17.45 19.15 -3.64
CA LEU A 197 16.74 20.41 -3.81
C LEU A 197 15.28 20.20 -4.15
N GLN A 198 14.44 21.07 -3.61
CA GLN A 198 13.03 21.22 -3.97
C GLN A 198 12.84 22.55 -4.71
N SER A 199 12.14 22.52 -5.84
CA SER A 199 11.67 23.71 -6.56
C SER A 199 10.22 23.54 -7.02
N ASP A 200 9.62 24.65 -7.44
CA ASP A 200 8.28 24.67 -8.03
C ASP A 200 8.35 24.63 -9.56
N ASP A 201 9.50 24.26 -10.14
CA ASP A 201 9.72 24.20 -11.58
C ASP A 201 8.79 23.18 -12.23
N ALA A 202 8.03 23.59 -13.24
CA ALA A 202 7.13 22.71 -13.99
C ALA A 202 7.71 22.40 -15.38
N LEU A 203 8.82 21.65 -15.42
CA LEU A 203 9.39 21.16 -16.67
C LEU A 203 8.45 20.13 -17.32
N GLU A 204 8.39 20.14 -18.65
CA GLU A 204 7.68 19.11 -19.42
C GLU A 204 8.33 17.75 -19.13
N PRO A 205 7.54 16.73 -18.73
CA PRO A 205 8.11 15.45 -18.35
C PRO A 205 8.40 14.60 -19.57
N ASP A 206 9.57 13.97 -19.61
CA ASP A 206 9.91 12.94 -20.59
C ASP A 206 9.11 11.65 -20.35
N PHE A 207 8.73 11.40 -19.09
CA PHE A 207 7.90 10.27 -18.69
C PHE A 207 6.90 10.67 -17.60
N THR A 208 5.70 10.11 -17.67
CA THR A 208 4.73 10.18 -16.57
C THR A 208 4.46 8.79 -16.03
N ILE A 209 4.65 8.61 -14.72
CA ILE A 209 4.26 7.42 -13.98
C ILE A 209 3.03 7.79 -13.16
N ALA A 210 1.88 7.30 -13.60
CA ALA A 210 0.60 7.49 -12.91
C ALA A 210 0.26 6.27 -12.07
N ILE A 211 0.08 6.49 -10.77
CA ILE A 211 -0.44 5.47 -9.84
C ILE A 211 -1.84 5.92 -9.42
N GLU A 212 -2.83 5.07 -9.64
CA GLU A 212 -4.20 5.36 -9.28
C GLU A 212 -4.63 4.40 -8.17
N ASP A 213 -5.20 4.95 -7.10
CA ASP A 213 -5.91 4.20 -6.06
C ASP A 213 -7.13 5.02 -5.65
N GLY A 214 -8.27 4.74 -6.26
CA GLY A 214 -9.48 5.53 -5.99
C GLY A 214 -10.65 5.26 -6.93
N PRO A 215 -11.67 6.16 -6.93
CA PRO A 215 -12.82 6.01 -7.79
C PRO A 215 -12.41 6.07 -9.27
N ALA A 216 -12.89 5.11 -10.06
CA ALA A 216 -12.62 5.04 -11.50
C ALA A 216 -13.34 6.14 -12.31
N VAL A 217 -14.25 6.88 -11.66
CA VAL A 217 -15.02 7.97 -12.26
C VAL A 217 -14.83 9.23 -11.40
N PRO A 218 -14.33 10.35 -11.97
CA PRO A 218 -13.92 11.55 -11.23
C PRO A 218 -14.97 12.16 -10.29
N ASP A 219 -16.27 12.06 -10.65
CA ASP A 219 -17.38 12.64 -9.89
C ASP A 219 -18.17 11.63 -9.05
N ALA A 220 -17.68 10.39 -8.97
CA ALA A 220 -18.33 9.39 -8.15
C ALA A 220 -18.12 9.73 -6.67
N LYS A 221 -19.09 10.44 -6.08
CA LYS A 221 -19.08 10.70 -4.64
C LYS A 221 -18.89 9.37 -3.92
N PRO A 222 -17.85 9.25 -3.06
CA PRO A 222 -17.74 8.10 -2.18
C PRO A 222 -19.04 8.04 -1.39
N ARG A 223 -19.89 7.04 -1.64
CA ARG A 223 -21.11 6.80 -0.83
C ARG A 223 -20.72 6.16 0.51
N TRP A 224 -19.78 6.79 1.21
CA TRP A 224 -19.40 6.42 2.55
C TRP A 224 -20.46 7.01 3.47
N GLY A 225 -21.24 6.14 4.12
CA GLY A 225 -22.19 6.57 5.14
C GLY A 225 -23.68 6.42 4.84
N ARG A 226 -24.10 5.94 3.65
CA ARG A 226 -25.52 5.60 3.44
C ARG A 226 -25.80 4.14 3.80
N VAL A 227 -26.87 3.96 4.56
CA VAL A 227 -27.40 2.66 4.99
C VAL A 227 -27.53 1.72 3.79
N ASP A 228 -27.08 0.48 3.94
CA ASP A 228 -26.78 -0.45 2.84
C ASP A 228 -28.02 -1.15 2.24
N TRP A 229 -29.18 -0.50 2.31
CA TRP A 229 -30.45 -1.00 1.77
C TRP A 229 -30.64 -0.71 0.27
N SER A 230 -29.66 -0.04 -0.37
CA SER A 230 -29.70 0.23 -1.80
C SER A 230 -29.27 -0.99 -2.61
N LEU A 231 -30.05 -1.32 -3.64
CA LEU A 231 -29.71 -2.32 -4.66
C LEU A 231 -28.78 -1.76 -5.74
N GLU A 232 -28.54 -0.44 -5.75
CA GLU A 232 -27.59 0.17 -6.68
C GLU A 232 -26.16 -0.24 -6.30
N PRO A 233 -25.29 -0.61 -7.25
CA PRO A 233 -23.89 -0.86 -6.99
C PRO A 233 -23.15 0.40 -6.49
N SER A 234 -22.00 0.18 -5.87
CA SER A 234 -21.10 1.26 -5.48
C SER A 234 -20.49 1.95 -6.70
N ALA A 235 -19.83 3.08 -6.47
CA ALA A 235 -18.87 3.60 -7.43
C ALA A 235 -17.80 2.52 -7.76
N PRO A 236 -17.42 2.36 -9.03
CA PRO A 236 -16.29 1.53 -9.40
C PRO A 236 -15.00 2.14 -8.89
N HIS A 237 -14.08 1.28 -8.49
CA HIS A 237 -12.79 1.61 -7.93
C HIS A 237 -11.70 1.05 -8.82
N ARG A 238 -10.70 1.86 -9.15
CA ARG A 238 -9.56 1.52 -10.00
C ARG A 238 -8.28 1.60 -9.17
N LYS A 239 -7.53 0.52 -9.19
CA LYS A 239 -6.10 0.52 -8.85
C LYS A 239 -5.33 0.36 -10.15
N ALA A 240 -4.41 1.27 -10.48
CA ALA A 240 -3.68 1.19 -11.74
C ALA A 240 -2.25 1.73 -11.64
N LEU A 241 -1.37 1.17 -12.46
CA LEU A 241 -0.07 1.72 -12.80
C LEU A 241 -0.05 1.96 -14.31
N THR A 242 0.25 3.20 -14.72
CA THR A 242 0.45 3.55 -16.12
C THR A 242 1.75 4.32 -16.28
N ILE A 243 2.55 3.95 -17.29
CA ILE A 243 3.75 4.69 -17.69
C ILE A 243 3.52 5.21 -19.10
N THR A 244 3.64 6.52 -19.28
CA THR A 244 3.58 7.18 -20.58
C THR A 244 4.88 7.91 -20.88
N ASP A 245 5.24 8.00 -22.15
CA ASP A 245 6.34 8.85 -22.61
C ASP A 245 5.88 10.30 -22.89
N ALA A 246 6.83 11.14 -23.31
CA ALA A 246 6.60 12.52 -23.73
C ALA A 246 5.64 12.66 -24.91
N GLY A 247 5.53 11.63 -25.76
CA GLY A 247 4.60 11.58 -26.89
C GLY A 247 3.21 11.09 -26.51
N GLU A 248 2.92 10.97 -25.20
CA GLU A 248 1.69 10.42 -24.63
C GLU A 248 1.42 8.95 -25.02
N GLN A 249 2.43 8.22 -25.51
CA GLN A 249 2.29 6.79 -25.75
C GLN A 249 2.36 6.02 -24.44
N VAL A 250 1.40 5.13 -24.24
CA VAL A 250 1.34 4.25 -23.08
C VAL A 250 2.29 3.07 -23.29
N LEU A 251 3.38 3.04 -22.52
CA LEU A 251 4.41 2.01 -22.60
C LEU A 251 4.12 0.82 -21.68
N LEU A 252 3.48 1.09 -20.54
CA LEU A 252 3.07 0.08 -19.57
C LEU A 252 1.70 0.49 -19.01
N ARG A 253 0.78 -0.46 -18.92
CA ARG A 253 -0.48 -0.32 -18.19
C ARG A 253 -0.82 -1.62 -17.50
N GLN A 254 -1.06 -1.53 -16.20
CA GLN A 254 -1.70 -2.60 -15.45
C GLN A 254 -2.77 -2.03 -14.55
N SER A 255 -3.98 -2.57 -14.65
CA SER A 255 -5.10 -2.08 -13.84
C SER A 255 -5.93 -3.21 -13.25
N ILE A 256 -6.48 -2.93 -12.07
CA ILE A 256 -7.46 -3.78 -11.40
C ILE A 256 -8.68 -2.91 -11.12
N LEU A 257 -9.80 -3.33 -11.69
CA LEU A 257 -11.09 -2.70 -11.45
C LEU A 257 -11.90 -3.54 -10.46
N SER A 258 -12.59 -2.85 -9.56
CA SER A 258 -13.53 -3.49 -8.64
C SER A 258 -14.77 -2.64 -8.39
N ILE A 259 -15.88 -3.27 -8.06
CA ILE A 259 -17.15 -2.63 -7.72
C ILE A 259 -17.88 -3.49 -6.69
N ILE A 260 -18.66 -2.88 -5.80
CA ILE A 260 -19.43 -3.59 -4.77
C ILE A 260 -20.91 -3.58 -5.16
N ALA A 261 -21.49 -4.75 -5.37
CA ALA A 261 -22.88 -4.93 -5.79
C ALA A 261 -23.66 -5.82 -4.81
N PRO A 262 -25.00 -5.79 -4.80
CA PRO A 262 -25.79 -6.71 -3.98
C PRO A 262 -25.43 -8.18 -4.25
N ALA A 263 -25.42 -9.00 -3.20
CA ALA A 263 -25.17 -10.44 -3.32
C ALA A 263 -26.42 -11.18 -3.84
N ALA A 264 -26.19 -12.31 -4.54
CA ALA A 264 -27.23 -13.25 -4.94
C ALA A 264 -26.92 -14.63 -4.30
N PRO A 265 -27.87 -15.25 -3.58
CA PRO A 265 -29.20 -14.72 -3.26
C PRO A 265 -29.13 -13.51 -2.31
N MET A 266 -30.19 -12.71 -2.29
CA MET A 266 -30.26 -11.52 -1.45
C MET A 266 -30.38 -11.90 0.03
N LEU A 267 -29.43 -11.44 0.84
CA LEU A 267 -29.35 -11.71 2.28
C LEU A 267 -29.23 -10.39 3.03
N ILE A 268 -29.62 -10.36 4.30
CA ILE A 268 -29.28 -9.25 5.19
C ILE A 268 -27.95 -9.60 5.87
N GLY A 269 -26.97 -8.72 5.74
CA GLY A 269 -25.62 -8.89 6.25
C GLY A 269 -25.18 -7.71 7.10
N THR A 270 -24.04 -7.89 7.75
CA THR A 270 -23.37 -6.86 8.56
C THR A 270 -22.16 -6.33 7.81
N SER A 271 -21.91 -5.02 7.87
CA SER A 271 -20.72 -4.38 7.32
C SER A 271 -20.10 -3.38 8.30
N GLY A 272 -18.80 -3.10 8.13
CA GLY A 272 -18.03 -2.21 9.01
C GLY A 272 -17.37 -2.92 10.20
N GLY A 273 -16.43 -2.22 10.84
CA GLY A 273 -15.81 -2.66 12.11
C GLY A 273 -16.71 -2.34 13.30
N ILE A 274 -16.24 -2.61 14.53
CA ILE A 274 -17.01 -2.37 15.77
C ILE A 274 -17.53 -0.92 15.85
N GLU A 275 -16.73 0.04 15.40
CA GLU A 275 -17.07 1.47 15.43
C GLU A 275 -18.05 1.92 14.33
N THR A 276 -18.25 1.10 13.28
CA THR A 276 -19.07 1.43 12.10
C THR A 276 -20.00 0.30 11.70
N PHE A 277 -20.40 -0.53 12.66
CA PHE A 277 -21.25 -1.69 12.42
C PHE A 277 -22.61 -1.28 11.87
N ARG A 278 -23.00 -1.88 10.73
CA ARG A 278 -24.24 -1.55 10.02
C ARG A 278 -24.92 -2.82 9.52
N PHE A 279 -26.26 -2.78 9.51
CA PHE A 279 -27.10 -3.75 8.82
C PHE A 279 -27.57 -3.21 7.46
N GLY A 280 -27.64 -4.10 6.48
CA GLY A 280 -28.22 -3.83 5.18
C GLY A 280 -28.19 -5.06 4.28
N TRP A 281 -28.36 -4.87 2.97
CA TRP A 281 -28.20 -5.98 2.03
C TRP A 281 -26.75 -6.47 2.03
N ALA A 282 -26.58 -7.78 2.08
CA ALA A 282 -25.29 -8.41 1.84
C ALA A 282 -24.80 -8.02 0.45
N ARG A 283 -23.52 -7.66 0.36
CA ARG A 283 -22.88 -7.24 -0.88
C ARG A 283 -21.69 -8.12 -1.19
N ARG A 284 -21.39 -8.22 -2.47
CA ARG A 284 -20.20 -8.89 -3.00
C ARG A 284 -19.37 -7.92 -3.80
N ARG A 285 -18.06 -8.05 -3.70
CA ARG A 285 -17.14 -7.40 -4.63
C ARG A 285 -17.14 -8.16 -5.95
N LEU A 286 -17.22 -7.43 -7.06
CA LEU A 286 -16.99 -7.89 -8.42
C LEU A 286 -15.72 -7.20 -8.92
N GLY A 287 -14.95 -7.88 -9.77
CA GLY A 287 -13.71 -7.31 -10.32
C GLY A 287 -12.77 -8.38 -10.86
N ASP A 288 -11.66 -7.93 -11.42
CA ASP A 288 -10.65 -8.78 -12.07
C ASP A 288 -9.66 -9.43 -11.06
N GLY A 289 -9.94 -9.33 -9.76
CA GLY A 289 -9.03 -9.79 -8.71
C GLY A 289 -9.72 -10.32 -7.45
N ARG A 290 -8.93 -10.96 -6.58
CA ARG A 290 -9.34 -11.43 -5.25
C ARG A 290 -9.70 -10.25 -4.32
N MET A 291 -10.26 -10.57 -3.15
CA MET A 291 -10.71 -9.60 -2.13
C MET A 291 -9.63 -8.59 -1.67
N TYR A 292 -8.37 -8.86 -1.99
CA TYR A 292 -7.21 -8.00 -1.71
C TYR A 292 -6.24 -7.94 -2.90
N ALA A 293 -6.74 -8.05 -4.13
CA ALA A 293 -5.87 -7.92 -5.28
C ALA A 293 -5.33 -6.49 -5.38
N GLU A 294 -4.01 -6.40 -5.42
CA GLU A 294 -3.28 -5.16 -5.57
C GLU A 294 -2.50 -5.19 -6.87
N VAL A 295 -2.31 -4.02 -7.48
CA VAL A 295 -1.34 -3.87 -8.56
C VAL A 295 0.02 -3.86 -7.87
N PRO A 296 0.94 -4.81 -8.16
CA PRO A 296 2.22 -4.89 -7.48
C PRO A 296 3.17 -3.82 -8.05
N VAL A 297 2.89 -2.54 -7.74
CA VAL A 297 3.53 -1.37 -8.36
C VAL A 297 5.05 -1.45 -8.31
N ASN A 298 5.61 -1.67 -7.12
CA ASN A 298 7.07 -1.73 -6.93
C ASN A 298 7.70 -2.80 -7.81
N ARG A 299 7.09 -3.99 -7.84
CA ARG A 299 7.56 -5.10 -8.67
C ARG A 299 7.49 -4.75 -10.16
N LEU A 300 6.37 -4.17 -10.63
CA LEU A 300 6.23 -3.82 -12.05
C LEU A 300 7.24 -2.76 -12.48
N LEU A 301 7.49 -1.77 -11.63
CA LEU A 301 8.51 -0.76 -11.88
C LEU A 301 9.91 -1.38 -11.93
N LEU A 302 10.24 -2.27 -10.99
CA LEU A 302 11.53 -2.96 -10.98
C LEU A 302 11.69 -3.87 -12.20
N ASP A 303 10.68 -4.67 -12.54
CA ASP A 303 10.72 -5.69 -13.60
C ASP A 303 10.70 -5.09 -15.02
N HIS A 304 9.99 -3.96 -15.23
CA HIS A 304 9.76 -3.39 -16.55
C HIS A 304 10.44 -2.05 -16.80
N THR A 305 11.24 -1.52 -15.86
CA THR A 305 11.94 -0.25 -16.05
C THR A 305 13.40 -0.30 -15.61
N SER A 306 14.16 0.73 -15.94
CA SER A 306 15.53 0.92 -15.49
C SER A 306 15.67 1.52 -14.08
N VAL A 307 14.59 1.59 -13.28
CA VAL A 307 14.63 2.10 -11.90
C VAL A 307 15.73 1.42 -11.10
N SER A 308 16.49 2.22 -10.34
CA SER A 308 17.54 1.71 -9.45
C SER A 308 16.96 0.70 -8.44
N ARG A 309 17.55 -0.51 -8.42
CA ARG A 309 17.14 -1.62 -7.55
C ARG A 309 17.84 -1.66 -6.18
N GLY A 310 18.59 -0.61 -5.83
CA GLY A 310 19.43 -0.57 -4.62
C GLY A 310 20.82 -1.19 -4.81
N VAL A 311 21.69 -1.03 -3.81
CA VAL A 311 23.14 -1.31 -3.88
C VAL A 311 23.49 -2.72 -3.40
N ASP A 312 24.62 -3.22 -3.91
CA ASP A 312 25.45 -4.24 -3.27
C ASP A 312 25.90 -3.79 -1.86
N MET A 313 25.44 -4.51 -0.84
CA MET A 313 25.70 -4.20 0.57
C MET A 313 27.18 -4.16 0.94
N GLU A 314 28.00 -5.01 0.32
CA GLU A 314 29.44 -5.06 0.63
C GLU A 314 30.18 -3.85 0.07
N ALA A 315 29.81 -3.42 -1.14
CA ALA A 315 30.31 -2.19 -1.73
C ALA A 315 29.88 -0.96 -0.92
N ALA A 316 28.62 -0.92 -0.47
CA ALA A 316 28.10 0.16 0.37
C ALA A 316 28.83 0.22 1.72
N LYS A 317 29.08 -0.93 2.37
CA LYS A 317 29.82 -1.02 3.63
C LYS A 317 31.25 -0.49 3.50
N THR A 318 31.96 -0.89 2.46
CA THR A 318 33.34 -0.44 2.19
C THR A 318 33.38 1.07 1.99
N ARG A 319 32.49 1.61 1.17
CA ARG A 319 32.45 3.04 0.85
C ARG A 319 32.00 3.90 2.05
N THR A 320 31.06 3.39 2.85
CA THR A 320 30.66 4.01 4.13
C THR A 320 31.84 4.13 5.10
N ARG A 321 32.65 3.06 5.21
CA ARG A 321 33.85 3.04 6.05
C ARG A 321 34.87 4.09 5.60
N GLU A 322 35.12 4.18 4.30
CA GLU A 322 36.08 5.12 3.72
C GLU A 322 35.66 6.58 3.91
N GLU A 323 34.39 6.91 3.64
CA GLU A 323 33.88 8.27 3.84
C GLU A 323 33.87 8.67 5.32
N LEU A 324 33.47 7.77 6.21
CA LEU A 324 33.48 8.03 7.64
C LEU A 324 34.91 8.26 8.16
N ALA A 325 35.87 7.43 7.76
CA ALA A 325 37.28 7.61 8.13
C ALA A 325 37.82 8.97 7.64
N ARG A 326 37.52 9.33 6.38
CA ARG A 326 37.91 10.62 5.79
C ARG A 326 37.27 11.80 6.53
N ALA A 327 36.01 11.68 6.93
CA ALA A 327 35.32 12.73 7.67
C ALA A 327 35.88 12.93 9.09
N LEU A 328 36.25 11.83 9.77
CA LEU A 328 36.93 11.88 11.06
C LEU A 328 38.32 12.53 10.95
N ASP A 329 39.05 12.29 9.84
CA ASP A 329 40.36 12.90 9.58
C ASP A 329 40.29 14.42 9.29
N ASP A 330 39.16 14.94 8.80
CA ASP A 330 39.00 16.37 8.52
C ASP A 330 38.38 17.13 9.69
N SER A 331 39.22 17.81 10.48
CA SER A 331 38.81 18.61 11.64
C SER A 331 37.93 19.83 11.28
N ARG A 332 37.83 20.20 10.00
CA ARG A 332 37.05 21.35 9.55
C ARG A 332 35.58 21.02 9.26
N LYS A 333 35.22 19.73 9.19
CA LYS A 333 33.83 19.32 8.98
C LYS A 333 32.96 19.68 10.19
N PRO A 334 31.81 20.37 9.99
CA PRO A 334 30.91 20.71 11.08
C PRO A 334 30.22 19.46 11.63
N VAL A 335 29.76 19.53 12.88
CA VAL A 335 29.01 18.45 13.55
C VAL A 335 27.74 18.03 12.78
N SER A 336 27.18 18.93 11.99
CA SER A 336 25.99 18.67 11.15
C SER A 336 26.32 17.96 9.82
N ASP A 337 27.58 17.60 9.57
CA ASP A 337 27.97 16.93 8.33
C ASP A 337 27.31 15.53 8.26
N PRO A 338 26.62 15.20 7.15
CA PRO A 338 25.93 13.92 7.00
C PRO A 338 26.88 12.71 7.08
N ALA A 339 28.19 12.88 6.87
CA ALA A 339 29.16 11.81 7.04
C ALA A 339 29.18 11.25 8.48
N PHE A 340 28.89 12.06 9.51
CA PHE A 340 28.85 11.56 10.88
C PHE A 340 27.60 10.71 11.18
N ALA A 341 26.52 10.87 10.40
CA ALA A 341 25.36 9.98 10.49
C ALA A 341 25.68 8.55 9.98
N LEU A 342 26.71 8.40 9.15
CA LEU A 342 27.18 7.10 8.65
C LEU A 342 27.77 6.21 9.75
N ALA A 343 28.14 6.77 10.91
CA ALA A 343 28.67 6.01 12.04
C ALA A 343 27.70 4.91 12.49
N ASN A 344 26.43 5.25 12.70
CA ASN A 344 25.40 4.29 13.09
C ASN A 344 25.20 3.21 12.03
N GLN A 345 25.19 3.60 10.77
CA GLN A 345 25.03 2.71 9.63
C GLN A 345 26.19 1.72 9.49
N TRP A 346 27.43 2.21 9.66
CA TRP A 346 28.61 1.35 9.70
C TRP A 346 28.52 0.36 10.87
N MET A 347 28.16 0.83 12.07
CA MET A 347 28.00 -0.05 13.23
C MET A 347 26.90 -1.10 13.03
N ASP A 348 25.75 -0.70 12.52
CA ASP A 348 24.61 -1.59 12.25
C ASP A 348 24.91 -2.65 11.17
N SER A 349 25.86 -2.39 10.27
CA SER A 349 26.28 -3.37 9.24
C SER A 349 26.88 -4.64 9.82
N PHE A 350 27.26 -4.62 11.10
CA PHE A 350 27.82 -5.76 11.81
C PHE A 350 26.78 -6.57 12.57
N ARG A 351 25.51 -6.14 12.65
CA ARG A 351 24.47 -6.78 13.48
C ARG A 351 24.28 -8.29 13.25
N ALA A 352 24.41 -8.73 11.99
CA ALA A 352 24.21 -10.13 11.60
C ALA A 352 25.50 -10.96 11.60
N ASN A 353 26.63 -10.37 11.98
CA ASN A 353 27.91 -11.06 12.01
C ASN A 353 28.23 -11.50 13.45
N ASP A 354 28.55 -12.77 13.64
CA ASP A 354 29.00 -13.29 14.94
C ASP A 354 30.53 -13.28 15.08
N GLN A 355 31.25 -12.87 14.03
CA GLN A 355 32.71 -12.77 14.08
C GLN A 355 33.17 -11.52 14.84
N PRO A 356 34.28 -11.62 15.59
CA PRO A 356 34.87 -10.47 16.25
C PRO A 356 35.32 -9.43 15.23
N LEU A 357 35.23 -8.15 15.62
CA LEU A 357 35.71 -7.04 14.80
C LEU A 357 37.20 -7.20 14.47
N GLY A 358 37.55 -7.05 13.20
CA GLY A 358 38.94 -6.96 12.77
C GLY A 358 39.64 -5.73 13.35
N GLU A 359 40.98 -5.79 13.45
CA GLU A 359 41.80 -4.73 14.05
C GLU A 359 41.62 -3.35 13.40
N SER A 360 41.38 -3.31 12.08
CA SER A 360 41.10 -2.06 11.36
C SER A 360 39.75 -1.45 11.73
N ASP A 361 38.77 -2.28 12.08
CA ASP A 361 37.41 -1.86 12.42
C ASP A 361 37.31 -1.48 13.90
N ARG A 362 38.03 -2.20 14.78
CA ARG A 362 38.21 -1.79 16.19
C ARG A 362 38.80 -0.38 16.30
N ARG A 363 39.86 -0.08 15.55
CA ARG A 363 40.47 1.26 15.54
C ARG A 363 39.51 2.33 15.02
N LEU A 364 38.68 2.01 14.03
CA LEU A 364 37.67 2.96 13.55
C LEU A 364 36.57 3.19 14.59
N LEU A 365 36.11 2.12 15.28
CA LEU A 365 35.13 2.23 16.36
C LEU A 365 35.62 3.14 17.49
N VAL A 366 36.87 2.99 17.94
CA VAL A 366 37.46 3.88 18.96
C VAL A 366 37.44 5.32 18.50
N ARG A 367 37.89 5.58 17.26
CA ARG A 367 37.88 6.93 16.69
C ARG A 367 36.48 7.53 16.61
N ILE A 368 35.46 6.73 16.30
CA ILE A 368 34.06 7.17 16.29
C ILE A 368 33.59 7.56 17.70
N LEU A 369 33.92 6.73 18.71
CA LEU A 369 33.52 6.95 20.09
C LEU A 369 34.23 8.15 20.75
N GLU A 370 35.47 8.42 20.34
CA GLU A 370 36.27 9.54 20.84
C GLU A 370 35.92 10.88 20.16
N ASP A 371 35.33 10.86 18.97
CA ASP A 371 35.04 12.08 18.22
C ASP A 371 33.74 12.76 18.72
N PRO A 372 33.81 13.95 19.33
CA PRO A 372 32.65 14.64 19.91
C PRO A 372 31.63 15.11 18.86
N ARG A 373 31.96 15.02 17.56
CA ARG A 373 31.06 15.36 16.45
C ARG A 373 30.07 14.24 16.15
N VAL A 374 30.36 13.00 16.56
CA VAL A 374 29.43 11.87 16.41
C VAL A 374 28.42 11.90 17.57
N ARG A 375 27.17 12.28 17.28
CA ARG A 375 26.15 12.55 18.31
C ARG A 375 25.24 11.37 18.67
N SER A 376 25.21 10.31 17.87
CA SER A 376 24.40 9.12 18.15
C SER A 376 25.28 7.88 18.17
N SER A 377 25.07 7.07 19.19
CA SER A 377 25.68 5.77 19.42
C SER A 377 24.61 4.67 19.40
N ASP A 378 23.46 4.90 18.77
CA ASP A 378 22.35 3.94 18.74
C ASP A 378 22.76 2.60 18.10
N GLY A 379 23.65 2.66 17.10
CA GLY A 379 24.25 1.48 16.47
C GLY A 379 25.26 0.72 17.35
N LEU A 380 25.70 1.28 18.49
CA LEU A 380 26.68 0.64 19.36
C LEU A 380 26.17 -0.71 19.88
N TRP A 381 24.87 -0.81 20.18
CA TRP A 381 24.22 -2.05 20.59
C TRP A 381 24.36 -3.19 19.56
N ALA A 382 24.47 -2.87 18.27
CA ALA A 382 24.66 -3.85 17.21
C ALA A 382 26.09 -4.43 17.19
N ILE A 383 27.07 -3.72 17.76
CA ILE A 383 28.48 -4.09 17.76
C ILE A 383 28.97 -4.63 19.11
N ILE A 384 28.31 -4.30 20.22
CA ILE A 384 28.75 -4.69 21.58
C ILE A 384 29.07 -6.19 21.70
N LYS A 385 28.27 -7.07 21.10
CA LYS A 385 28.50 -8.53 21.13
C LYS A 385 29.83 -8.96 20.46
N GLN A 386 30.34 -8.19 19.51
CA GLN A 386 31.58 -8.48 18.79
C GLN A 386 32.82 -7.90 19.49
N VAL A 387 32.60 -6.99 20.44
CA VAL A 387 33.62 -6.40 21.29
C VAL A 387 33.91 -7.30 22.51
N ASP A 388 32.90 -8.03 22.98
CA ASP A 388 32.91 -8.84 24.22
C ASP A 388 33.90 -10.04 24.22
N GLY A 389 34.64 -10.27 23.13
CA GLY A 389 35.74 -11.23 23.10
C GLY A 389 37.07 -10.68 23.65
N ASP A 390 37.24 -9.36 23.76
CA ASP A 390 38.53 -8.75 24.10
C ASP A 390 38.42 -7.28 24.56
N SER A 391 37.62 -7.03 25.59
CA SER A 391 37.40 -5.69 26.17
C SER A 391 38.64 -5.03 26.81
N ALA A 392 39.82 -5.65 26.70
CA ALA A 392 41.09 -5.13 27.19
C ALA A 392 41.68 -4.00 26.32
N GLY A 393 41.25 -3.88 25.06
CA GLY A 393 41.80 -2.91 24.09
C GLY A 393 41.02 -1.59 23.94
N LEU A 394 39.93 -1.38 24.68
CA LEU A 394 39.11 -0.15 24.63
C LEU A 394 39.41 0.84 25.78
N ARG A 395 40.63 0.79 26.33
CA ARG A 395 41.09 1.68 27.39
C ARG A 395 42.09 2.70 26.90
#